data_AF-A0A7W0WT09-F1
#
_entry.id   AF-A0A7W0WT09-F1
#
_cell.length_a   1.000
_cell.length_b   1.000
_cell.length_c   1.000
_cell.angle_alpha   90.00
_cell.angle_beta   90.00
_cell.angle_gamma   90.00
#
_symmetry.space_group_name_H-M   'P 1'
#
loop_
_entity.id
_entity.type
_entity.pdbx_description
1 polymer ?
#
loop_
_entity_poly.entity_id
_entity_poly.type
_entity_poly.pdbx_seq_one_letter_code
_entity_poly.pdbx_strand_id
1 'polypeptide(L)'
;IKVCSGNPTPMTRIVQAGLMKFNKSDDEVQAAMDEAALRELPKVNARTPYLAMLSNFAVMAGLLGTIAGMIKSFGSVGSDETGNKATVLAEGISEALNCTAFGIGTSLVGLLGYSLLQGKTTRVIDDINEVTVQVVNLVTSHRAQMQPTG
;
A
#
# COMPACT_ATOMS: atom_id res chain seq x y z
N ILE A 1 22.74 -3.21 -22.31
CA ILE A 1 22.61 -4.49 -21.56
C ILE A 1 23.37 -4.47 -20.22
N LYS A 2 24.62 -3.99 -20.13
CA LYS A 2 25.38 -3.88 -18.85
C LYS A 2 24.71 -3.05 -17.75
N VAL A 3 23.97 -1.99 -18.12
CA VAL A 3 23.22 -1.16 -17.15
C VAL A 3 22.04 -1.94 -16.56
N CYS A 4 21.46 -2.89 -17.30
CA CYS A 4 20.33 -3.69 -16.83
C CYS A 4 20.72 -4.90 -15.97
N SER A 5 21.99 -5.33 -16.02
CA SER A 5 22.49 -6.44 -15.18
C SER A 5 23.05 -5.97 -13.82
N GLY A 6 23.23 -4.67 -13.62
CA GLY A 6 23.88 -4.11 -12.43
C GLY A 6 22.98 -3.87 -11.24
N ASN A 7 21.66 -3.73 -11.44
CA ASN A 7 20.69 -3.51 -10.36
C ASN A 7 19.34 -4.16 -10.72
N PRO A 8 18.93 -5.25 -10.06
CA PRO A 8 17.64 -5.91 -10.32
C PRO A 8 16.49 -5.09 -9.71
N THR A 9 16.21 -3.92 -10.28
CA THR A 9 15.01 -3.13 -9.94
C THR A 9 13.86 -3.50 -10.87
N PRO A 10 12.59 -3.32 -10.45
CA PRO A 10 11.42 -3.57 -11.30
C PRO A 10 11.50 -2.83 -12.64
N MET A 11 11.99 -1.58 -12.65
CA MET A 11 12.31 -0.80 -13.87
C MET A 11 13.19 -1.59 -14.84
N THR A 12 14.25 -2.18 -14.32
CA THR A 12 15.29 -2.84 -15.11
C THR A 12 14.80 -4.13 -15.75
N ARG A 13 13.94 -4.88 -15.05
CA ARG A 13 13.30 -6.09 -15.60
C ARG A 13 12.33 -5.77 -16.73
N ILE A 14 11.56 -4.70 -16.59
CA ILE A 14 10.61 -4.24 -17.61
C ILE A 14 11.36 -3.81 -18.88
N VAL A 15 12.40 -2.99 -18.71
CA VAL A 15 13.23 -2.50 -19.83
C VAL A 15 14.01 -3.65 -20.49
N GLN A 16 14.51 -4.62 -19.73
CA GLN A 16 15.17 -5.81 -20.27
C GLN A 16 14.21 -6.69 -21.09
N ALA A 17 12.95 -6.85 -20.66
CA ALA A 17 11.95 -7.61 -21.40
C ALA A 17 11.65 -6.99 -22.78
N GLY A 18 11.55 -5.66 -22.86
CA GLY A 18 11.42 -4.93 -24.12
C GLY A 18 12.65 -5.06 -25.02
N LEU A 19 13.85 -4.83 -24.46
CA LEU A 19 15.11 -4.95 -25.20
C LEU A 19 15.39 -6.36 -25.74
N MET A 20 14.95 -7.42 -25.04
CA MET A 20 15.07 -8.81 -25.51
C MET A 20 14.20 -9.09 -26.74
N LYS A 21 13.12 -8.33 -26.95
CA LYS A 21 12.26 -8.41 -28.15
C LYS A 21 12.49 -7.29 -29.15
N PHE A 22 13.57 -6.50 -29.04
CA PHE A 22 13.86 -5.37 -29.94
C PHE A 22 13.86 -5.70 -31.44
N ASN A 23 14.13 -6.97 -31.81
CA ASN A 23 14.12 -7.43 -33.21
C ASN A 23 12.71 -7.71 -33.78
N LYS A 24 11.65 -7.55 -32.98
CA LYS A 24 10.25 -7.81 -33.36
C LYS A 24 9.53 -6.51 -33.77
N SER A 25 8.22 -6.55 -34.02
CA SER A 25 7.43 -5.33 -34.29
C SER A 25 7.34 -4.45 -33.04
N ASP A 26 7.09 -3.15 -33.24
CA ASP A 26 7.00 -2.19 -32.13
C ASP A 26 5.87 -2.56 -31.15
N ASP A 27 4.76 -3.09 -31.69
CA ASP A 27 3.65 -3.64 -30.90
C ASP A 27 4.08 -4.83 -30.02
N GLU A 28 4.93 -5.72 -30.52
CA GLU A 28 5.42 -6.87 -29.74
C GLU A 28 6.44 -6.46 -28.65
N VAL A 29 7.18 -5.36 -28.86
CA VAL A 29 8.07 -4.78 -27.85
C VAL A 29 7.26 -4.12 -26.74
N GLN A 30 6.27 -3.30 -27.11
CA GLN A 30 5.34 -2.65 -26.17
C GLN A 30 4.61 -3.70 -25.33
N ALA A 31 4.01 -4.71 -25.98
CA ALA A 31 3.28 -5.78 -25.29
C ALA A 31 4.15 -6.55 -24.28
N ALA A 32 5.43 -6.77 -24.59
CA ALA A 32 6.34 -7.46 -23.67
C ALA A 32 6.77 -6.60 -22.48
N MET A 33 6.89 -5.28 -22.67
CA MET A 33 7.14 -4.35 -21.56
C MET A 33 5.90 -4.25 -20.67
N ASP A 34 4.70 -4.16 -21.25
CA ASP A 34 3.43 -4.11 -20.51
C ASP A 34 3.17 -5.41 -19.73
N GLU A 35 3.46 -6.58 -20.31
CA GLU A 35 3.37 -7.87 -19.63
C GLU A 35 4.33 -7.94 -18.43
N ALA A 36 5.56 -7.47 -18.59
CA ALA A 36 6.53 -7.41 -17.49
C ALA A 36 6.10 -6.42 -16.40
N ALA A 37 5.53 -5.27 -16.77
CA ALA A 37 5.00 -4.28 -15.86
C ALA A 37 3.83 -4.85 -15.04
N LEU A 38 2.88 -5.53 -15.68
CA LEU A 38 1.76 -6.22 -15.02
C LEU A 38 2.21 -7.26 -14.00
N ARG A 39 3.42 -7.83 -14.16
CA ARG A 39 3.97 -8.81 -13.22
C ARG A 39 4.74 -8.19 -12.06
N GLU A 40 5.40 -7.05 -12.27
CA GLU A 40 6.25 -6.41 -11.26
C GLU A 40 5.50 -5.33 -10.44
N LEU A 41 4.59 -4.56 -11.07
CA LEU A 41 3.79 -3.52 -10.39
C LEU A 41 2.96 -4.03 -9.20
N PRO A 42 2.27 -5.20 -9.28
CA PRO A 42 1.51 -5.71 -8.14
C PRO A 42 2.39 -6.08 -6.95
N LYS A 43 3.63 -6.53 -7.18
CA LYS A 43 4.56 -6.90 -6.10
C LYS A 43 5.01 -5.68 -5.31
N VAL A 44 5.15 -4.55 -5.99
CA VAL A 44 5.49 -3.25 -5.39
C VAL A 44 4.30 -2.72 -4.59
N ASN A 45 3.08 -2.85 -5.12
CA ASN A 45 1.85 -2.40 -4.46
C ASN A 45 1.32 -3.34 -3.37
N ALA A 46 1.66 -4.63 -3.37
CA ALA A 46 1.02 -5.61 -2.48
C ALA A 46 1.21 -5.31 -0.99
N ARG A 47 2.33 -4.66 -0.60
CA ARG A 47 2.67 -4.45 0.81
C ARG A 47 2.02 -3.23 1.44
N THR A 48 1.77 -2.20 0.65
CA THR A 48 1.21 -0.92 1.10
C THR A 48 -0.21 -1.04 1.70
N PRO A 49 -1.18 -1.75 1.08
CA PRO A 49 -2.55 -1.82 1.61
C PRO A 49 -2.67 -2.55 2.95
N TYR A 50 -1.70 -3.40 3.33
CA TYR A 50 -1.70 -4.02 4.65
C TYR A 50 -1.62 -3.00 5.79
N LEU A 51 -0.95 -1.85 5.59
CA LEU A 51 -0.91 -0.79 6.61
C LEU A 51 -2.30 -0.15 6.80
N ALA A 52 -3.03 0.09 5.71
CA ALA A 52 -4.40 0.59 5.79
C ALA A 52 -5.31 -0.42 6.50
N MET A 53 -5.17 -1.72 6.18
CA MET A 53 -5.92 -2.78 6.85
C MET A 53 -5.63 -2.82 8.35
N LEU A 54 -4.36 -2.82 8.76
CA LEU A 54 -3.97 -2.81 10.18
C LEU A 54 -4.48 -1.57 10.92
N SER A 55 -4.49 -0.41 10.28
CA SER A 55 -5.03 0.82 10.85
C SER A 55 -6.53 0.70 11.13
N ASN A 56 -7.29 0.12 10.18
CA ASN A 56 -8.71 -0.18 10.40
C ASN A 56 -8.93 -1.19 11.53
N PHE A 57 -8.10 -2.23 11.61
CA PHE A 57 -8.13 -3.19 12.72
C PHE A 57 -7.87 -2.53 14.08
N ALA A 58 -6.96 -1.56 14.16
CA ALA A 58 -6.68 -0.84 15.41
C ALA A 58 -7.92 -0.07 15.92
N VAL A 59 -8.70 0.56 15.03
CA VAL A 59 -9.96 1.23 15.41
C VAL A 59 -10.99 0.22 15.92
N MET A 60 -11.16 -0.88 15.19
CA MET A 60 -12.09 -1.95 15.56
C MET A 60 -11.72 -2.57 16.91
N ALA A 61 -10.43 -2.77 17.17
CA ALA A 61 -9.92 -3.26 18.45
C ALA A 61 -10.20 -2.27 19.60
N GLY A 62 -10.05 -0.96 19.37
CA GLY A 62 -10.42 0.07 20.34
C GLY A 62 -11.92 0.05 20.69
N LEU A 63 -12.78 -0.02 19.67
CA LEU A 63 -14.24 -0.17 19.85
C LEU A 63 -14.60 -1.46 20.61
N LEU A 64 -13.93 -2.57 20.32
CA LEU A 64 -14.11 -3.83 21.04
C LEU A 64 -13.73 -3.68 22.52
N GLY A 65 -12.63 -2.98 22.82
CA GLY A 65 -12.21 -2.67 24.18
C GLY A 65 -13.26 -1.87 24.95
N THR A 66 -13.90 -0.90 24.30
CA THR A 66 -15.00 -0.12 24.88
C THR A 66 -16.19 -1.00 25.22
N ILE A 67 -16.58 -1.91 24.31
CA ILE A 67 -17.68 -2.85 24.55
C ILE A 67 -17.36 -3.76 25.73
N ALA A 68 -16.14 -4.31 25.80
CA ALA A 68 -15.69 -5.17 26.89
C ALA A 68 -15.69 -4.43 28.25
N GLY A 69 -15.19 -3.19 28.28
CA GLY A 69 -15.18 -2.35 29.49
C GLY A 69 -16.60 -2.03 29.97
N MET A 70 -17.52 -1.70 29.06
CA MET A 70 -18.92 -1.45 29.39
C MET A 70 -19.63 -2.71 29.92
N ILE A 71 -19.40 -3.88 29.32
CA ILE A 71 -19.97 -5.15 29.81
C ILE A 71 -19.50 -5.43 31.25
N LYS A 72 -18.21 -5.26 31.52
CA LYS A 72 -17.64 -5.45 32.87
C LYS A 72 -18.25 -4.46 33.88
N SER A 73 -18.37 -3.19 33.50
CA SER A 73 -18.92 -2.13 34.34
C SER A 73 -20.38 -2.37 34.73
N PHE A 74 -21.22 -2.75 33.77
CA PHE A 74 -22.62 -3.07 34.06
C PHE A 74 -22.78 -4.37 34.86
N GLY A 75 -21.90 -5.36 34.64
CA GLY A 75 -21.87 -6.58 35.43
C GLY A 75 -21.55 -6.34 36.91
N SER A 76 -20.59 -5.46 37.22
CA SER A 76 -20.25 -5.11 38.62
C SER A 76 -21.32 -4.27 39.29
N VAL A 77 -21.96 -3.35 38.57
CA VAL A 77 -23.06 -2.52 39.12
C VAL A 77 -24.29 -3.36 39.51
N GLY A 78 -24.56 -4.44 38.78
CA GLY A 78 -25.67 -5.35 39.08
C GLY A 78 -25.46 -6.18 40.35
N SER A 79 -24.21 -6.35 40.81
CA SER A 79 -23.83 -7.20 41.94
C SER A 79 -23.42 -6.44 43.21
N ASP A 80 -23.27 -5.11 43.12
CA ASP A 80 -22.81 -4.26 44.23
C ASP A 80 -24.00 -3.64 45.00
N GLU A 81 -24.27 -4.04 46.24
CA GLU A 81 -25.38 -3.49 47.05
C GLU A 81 -25.00 -2.23 47.86
N THR A 82 -23.71 -1.84 47.84
CA THR A 82 -23.12 -0.91 48.82
C THR A 82 -23.29 0.58 48.51
N GLY A 83 -24.16 0.95 47.57
CA GLY A 83 -24.44 2.36 47.22
C GLY A 83 -23.35 3.06 46.39
N ASN A 84 -22.23 2.39 46.08
CA ASN A 84 -21.10 2.97 45.33
C ASN A 84 -21.17 2.71 43.81
N LYS A 85 -22.35 2.27 43.32
CA LYS A 85 -22.63 1.91 41.92
C LYS A 85 -22.23 2.98 40.91
N ALA A 86 -22.45 4.25 41.25
CA ALA A 86 -22.15 5.37 40.36
C ALA A 86 -20.65 5.53 40.12
N THR A 87 -19.83 5.37 41.17
CA THR A 87 -18.37 5.48 41.09
C THR A 87 -17.77 4.36 40.24
N VAL A 88 -18.18 3.11 40.50
CA VAL A 88 -17.71 1.92 39.76
C VAL A 88 -18.09 2.00 38.28
N LEU A 89 -19.30 2.47 37.98
CA LEU A 89 -19.74 2.69 36.61
C LEU A 89 -18.92 3.78 35.91
N ALA A 90 -18.68 4.91 36.59
CA ALA A 90 -17.91 6.02 36.03
C ALA A 90 -16.46 5.61 35.73
N GLU A 91 -15.84 4.83 36.60
CA GLU A 91 -14.48 4.32 36.42
C GLU A 91 -14.38 3.41 35.18
N GLY A 92 -15.31 2.47 35.04
CA GLY A 92 -15.30 1.57 33.89
C GLY A 92 -15.70 2.21 32.56
N ILE A 93 -16.54 3.25 32.57
CA ILE A 93 -16.77 4.11 31.39
C ILE A 93 -15.48 4.86 31.03
N SER A 94 -14.75 5.38 32.02
CA SER A 94 -13.48 6.07 31.80
C SER A 94 -12.43 5.15 31.17
N GLU A 95 -12.32 3.91 31.66
CA GLU A 95 -11.44 2.88 31.08
C GLU A 95 -11.83 2.58 29.62
N ALA A 96 -13.12 2.39 29.36
CA ALA A 96 -13.65 2.14 28.02
C ALA A 96 -13.35 3.29 27.03
N LEU A 97 -13.48 4.54 27.47
CA LEU A 97 -13.15 5.72 26.67
C LEU A 97 -11.64 5.81 26.39
N ASN A 98 -10.80 5.43 27.35
CA ASN A 98 -9.35 5.40 27.16
C ASN A 98 -8.95 4.37 26.08
N CYS A 99 -9.55 3.17 26.07
CA CYS A 99 -9.35 2.18 25.02
C CYS A 99 -9.70 2.72 23.62
N THR A 100 -10.77 3.51 23.51
CA THR A 100 -11.14 4.16 22.24
C THR A 100 -10.09 5.18 21.82
N ALA A 101 -9.63 6.02 22.74
CA ALA A 101 -8.61 7.03 22.47
C ALA A 101 -7.30 6.40 21.95
N PHE A 102 -6.87 5.28 22.57
CA PHE A 102 -5.71 4.52 22.11
C PHE A 102 -5.93 3.86 20.74
N GLY A 103 -7.12 3.29 20.48
CA GLY A 103 -7.45 2.67 19.20
C GLY A 103 -7.45 3.68 18.04
N ILE A 104 -8.03 4.85 18.26
CA ILE A 104 -8.03 5.95 17.28
C ILE A 104 -6.61 6.52 17.12
N GLY A 105 -5.90 6.77 18.22
CA GLY A 105 -4.54 7.31 18.17
C GLY A 105 -3.58 6.41 17.37
N THR A 106 -3.63 5.10 17.62
CA THR A 106 -2.81 4.12 16.90
C THR A 106 -3.19 4.04 15.42
N SER A 107 -4.50 4.03 15.12
CA SER A 107 -5.00 4.03 13.74
C SER A 107 -4.57 5.27 12.97
N LEU A 108 -4.65 6.45 13.57
CA LEU A 108 -4.25 7.71 12.94
C LEU A 108 -2.78 7.68 12.51
N VAL A 109 -1.89 7.24 13.39
CA VAL A 109 -0.46 7.08 13.08
C VAL A 109 -0.25 6.06 11.95
N GLY A 110 -0.95 4.93 12.00
CA GLY A 110 -0.91 3.92 10.94
C GLY A 110 -1.38 4.44 9.58
N LEU A 111 -2.46 5.22 9.56
CA LEU A 111 -3.03 5.80 8.35
C LEU A 111 -2.12 6.87 7.73
N LEU A 112 -1.48 7.69 8.58
CA LEU A 112 -0.47 8.66 8.13
C LEU A 112 0.73 7.95 7.49
N GLY A 113 1.22 6.89 8.12
CA GLY A 113 2.27 6.05 7.56
C GLY A 113 1.88 5.45 6.21
N TYR A 114 0.66 4.88 6.13
CA TYR A 114 0.11 4.37 4.87
C TYR A 114 0.07 5.43 3.78
N SER A 115 -0.45 6.62 4.05
CA SER A 115 -0.56 7.72 3.08
C SER A 115 0.80 8.12 2.50
N LEU A 116 1.82 8.24 3.35
CA LEU A 116 3.19 8.58 2.92
C LEU A 116 3.82 7.46 2.07
N LEU A 117 3.65 6.20 2.45
CA LEU A 117 4.17 5.06 1.69
C LEU A 117 3.42 4.88 0.37
N GLN A 118 2.10 5.10 0.36
CA GLN A 118 1.29 5.05 -0.84
C GLN A 118 1.72 6.12 -1.84
N GLY A 119 1.90 7.36 -1.40
CA GLY A 119 2.40 8.44 -2.26
C GLY A 119 3.78 8.12 -2.87
N LYS A 120 4.70 7.55 -2.09
CA LYS A 120 6.00 7.08 -2.61
C LYS A 120 5.85 5.93 -3.59
N THR A 121 4.97 4.98 -3.32
CA THR A 121 4.73 3.81 -4.17
C THR A 121 4.17 4.24 -5.52
N THR A 122 3.16 5.11 -5.53
CA THR A 122 2.59 5.68 -6.77
C THR A 122 3.64 6.42 -7.57
N ARG A 123 4.47 7.25 -6.93
CA ARG A 123 5.52 7.98 -7.63
C ARG A 123 6.52 7.05 -8.33
N VAL A 124 6.93 5.97 -7.68
CA VAL A 124 7.82 4.96 -8.29
C VAL A 124 7.16 4.27 -9.48
N ILE A 125 5.84 4.04 -9.42
CA ILE A 125 5.08 3.45 -10.53
C ILE A 125 4.98 4.43 -11.71
N ASP A 126 4.73 5.71 -11.42
CA ASP A 126 4.69 6.76 -12.44
C ASP A 126 6.04 6.91 -13.13
N ASP A 127 7.13 6.93 -12.36
CA ASP A 127 8.50 6.97 -12.90
C ASP A 127 8.80 5.74 -13.80
N ILE A 128 8.32 4.54 -13.41
CA ILE A 128 8.44 3.32 -14.23
C ILE A 128 7.71 3.48 -15.55
N ASN A 129 6.47 3.98 -15.52
CA ASN A 129 5.64 4.12 -16.70
C ASN A 129 6.23 5.16 -17.67
N GLU A 130 6.68 6.31 -17.14
CA GLU A 130 7.32 7.35 -17.93
C GLU A 130 8.58 6.83 -18.65
N VAL A 131 9.47 6.15 -17.92
CA VAL A 131 10.70 5.58 -18.51
C VAL A 131 10.37 4.49 -19.53
N THR A 132 9.34 3.68 -19.29
CA THR A 132 8.88 2.65 -20.23
C THR A 132 8.47 3.28 -21.56
N VAL A 133 7.65 4.34 -21.51
CA VAL A 133 7.20 5.09 -22.70
C VAL A 133 8.36 5.78 -23.39
N GLN A 134 9.28 6.40 -22.65
CA GLN A 134 10.47 7.03 -23.23
C GLN A 134 11.34 6.02 -23.97
N VAL A 135 11.57 4.83 -23.40
CA VAL A 135 12.37 3.77 -24.04
C VAL A 135 11.69 3.28 -25.33
N VAL A 136 10.38 3.06 -25.31
CA VAL A 136 9.64 2.65 -26.51
C VAL A 136 9.72 3.71 -27.59
N ASN A 137 9.48 4.98 -27.25
CA ASN A 137 9.60 6.09 -28.19
C ASN A 137 11.01 6.22 -28.77
N LEU A 138 12.04 5.97 -27.96
CA LEU A 138 13.43 5.99 -28.42
C LEU A 138 13.72 4.82 -29.37
N VAL A 139 13.18 3.63 -29.10
CA VAL A 139 13.30 2.44 -29.95
C VAL A 139 12.60 2.63 -31.30
N THR A 140 11.36 3.14 -31.30
CA THR A 140 10.57 3.39 -32.52
C THR A 140 11.21 4.49 -33.37
N SER A 141 11.63 5.60 -32.77
CA SER A 141 12.30 6.69 -33.48
C SER A 141 13.67 6.29 -34.05
N HIS A 142 14.42 5.41 -33.38
CA HIS A 142 15.68 4.89 -33.91
C HIS A 142 15.47 3.86 -35.04
N ARG A 143 14.39 3.05 -34.99
CA ARG A 143 13.99 2.14 -36.09
C ARG A 143 13.52 2.90 -37.32
N ALA A 144 12.77 3.98 -37.15
CA ALA A 144 12.35 4.86 -38.24
C ALA A 144 13.54 5.48 -38.99
N GLN A 145 14.65 5.76 -38.29
CA GLN A 145 15.90 6.25 -38.91
C GLN A 145 16.70 5.14 -39.62
N MET A 146 16.43 3.86 -39.32
CA MET A 146 17.13 2.70 -39.90
C MET A 146 16.35 1.99 -41.02
N GLN A 147 15.12 2.40 -41.33
CA GLN A 147 14.44 2.05 -42.58
C GLN A 147 14.70 3.16 -43.61
N PRO A 148 15.79 3.09 -44.42
CA PRO A 148 15.89 3.94 -45.58
C PRO A 148 14.78 3.54 -46.55
N THR A 149 14.11 4.58 -47.05
CA THR A 149 13.17 4.52 -48.17
C THR A 149 13.68 3.58 -49.26
N GLY A 150 12.94 2.50 -49.50
CA GLY A 150 13.03 1.67 -50.69
C GLY A 150 11.68 1.70 -51.39
#